data_AF-A0A838K596-F1
#
_entry.id   AF-A0A838K596-F1
#
_cell.length_a   1.000
_cell.length_b   1.000
_cell.length_c   1.000
_cell.angle_alpha   90.00
_cell.angle_beta   90.00
_cell.angle_gamma   90.00
#
_symmetry.space_group_name_H-M   'P 1'
#
loop_
_entity.id
_entity.type
_entity.pdbx_description
1 polymer ?
#
loop_
_entity_poly.entity_id
_entity_poly.type
_entity_poly.pdbx_seq_one_letter_code
_entity_poly.pdbx_strand_id
1 'polypeptide(L)'
;AIDGPYGDYGDLDGYRESATRAKLLGIDGKWCIHPSQVAVANEVFTPSNEQFDLAERMLATYGEAVAAGKGAASLDGKMIDEASRKMAEKIIARGKAAGLG
;
A
#
# COMPACT_ATOMS: atom_id res chain seq x y z
N ALA A 1 -9.58 -3.21 5.88
CA ALA A 1 -9.80 -3.88 7.18
C ALA A 1 -8.57 -3.72 8.07
N ILE A 2 -8.67 -3.98 9.37
CA ILE A 2 -7.58 -3.80 10.36
C ILE A 2 -7.37 -5.11 11.12
N ASP A 3 -6.12 -5.57 11.21
CA ASP A 3 -5.73 -6.77 11.95
C ASP A 3 -5.61 -6.48 13.46
N GLY A 4 -5.98 -7.48 14.25
CA GLY A 4 -6.07 -7.40 15.71
C GLY A 4 -4.70 -7.38 16.40
N PRO A 5 -4.67 -7.46 17.74
CA PRO A 5 -3.45 -7.36 18.53
C PRO A 5 -2.52 -8.56 18.31
N TYR A 6 -1.25 -8.38 18.66
CA TYR A 6 -0.29 -9.46 18.84
C TYR A 6 0.25 -9.35 20.27
N GLY A 7 -0.02 -10.38 21.08
CA GLY A 7 0.08 -10.33 22.53
C GLY A 7 1.51 -10.38 23.08
N ASP A 8 2.41 -11.10 22.39
CA ASP A 8 3.80 -11.20 22.78
C ASP A 8 4.57 -9.95 22.34
N TYR A 9 4.53 -8.90 23.16
CA TYR A 9 5.13 -7.61 22.81
C TYR A 9 6.66 -7.63 22.79
N GLY A 10 7.30 -8.67 23.34
CA GLY A 10 8.75 -8.86 23.30
C GLY A 10 9.24 -9.42 21.96
N ASP A 11 8.38 -10.14 21.24
CA ASP A 11 8.68 -10.73 19.94
C ASP A 11 8.27 -9.79 18.78
N LEU A 12 9.18 -8.85 18.44
CA LEU A 12 8.97 -7.93 17.33
C LEU A 12 9.07 -8.60 15.95
N ASP A 13 9.80 -9.71 15.83
CA ASP A 13 9.91 -10.44 14.57
C ASP A 13 8.63 -11.22 14.30
N GLY A 14 8.06 -11.89 15.30
CA GLY A 14 6.74 -12.50 15.23
C GLY A 14 5.62 -11.48 14.93
N TYR A 15 5.71 -10.27 15.52
CA TYR A 15 4.82 -9.16 15.14
C TYR A 15 4.97 -8.79 13.65
N ARG A 16 6.21 -8.63 13.16
CA ARG A 16 6.50 -8.26 11.76
C ARG A 16 5.97 -9.32 10.79
N GLU A 17 6.19 -10.60 11.07
CA GLU A 17 5.66 -11.69 10.26
C GLU A 17 4.13 -11.69 10.22
N SER A 18 3.49 -11.52 11.37
CA SER A 18 2.02 -11.42 11.46
C SER A 18 1.48 -10.24 10.65
N ALA A 19 2.08 -9.07 10.80
CA ALA A 19 1.69 -7.86 10.07
C ALA A 19 1.89 -8.04 8.56
N THR A 20 2.99 -8.67 8.15
CA THR A 20 3.31 -8.92 6.74
C THR A 20 2.30 -9.87 6.10
N ARG A 21 1.93 -10.97 6.79
CA ARG A 21 0.86 -11.86 6.32
C ARG A 21 -0.47 -11.13 6.18
N ALA A 22 -0.82 -10.27 7.13
CA ALA A 22 -2.03 -9.46 7.05
C ALA A 22 -2.00 -8.52 5.83
N LYS A 23 -0.89 -7.82 5.60
CA LYS A 23 -0.70 -6.95 4.41
C LYS A 23 -0.89 -7.71 3.11
N LEU A 24 -0.33 -8.92 2.99
CA LEU A 24 -0.48 -9.77 1.80
C LEU A 24 -1.93 -10.18 1.51
N LEU A 25 -2.78 -10.24 2.54
CA LEU A 25 -4.22 -10.48 2.41
C LEU A 25 -5.03 -9.21 2.11
N GLY A 26 -4.37 -8.06 1.93
CA GLY A 26 -5.02 -6.78 1.65
C GLY A 26 -5.53 -6.04 2.89
N ILE A 27 -5.02 -6.38 4.09
CA ILE A 27 -5.29 -5.63 5.32
C ILE A 27 -4.52 -4.30 5.31
N ASP A 28 -5.12 -3.26 5.88
CA ASP A 28 -4.63 -1.88 5.79
C ASP A 28 -3.75 -1.46 6.99
N GLY A 29 -3.76 -2.24 8.06
CA GLY A 29 -2.99 -1.96 9.29
C GLY A 29 -3.17 -3.03 10.35
N LYS A 30 -2.40 -2.93 11.44
CA LYS A 30 -2.45 -3.83 12.59
C LYS A 30 -2.44 -3.04 13.89
N TRP A 31 -3.16 -3.52 14.91
CA TRP A 31 -3.17 -2.88 16.22
C TRP A 31 -1.78 -2.93 16.88
N CYS A 32 -1.45 -1.86 17.61
CA CYS A 32 -0.28 -1.79 18.48
C CYS A 32 -0.77 -1.71 19.92
N ILE A 33 -0.43 -2.71 20.74
CA ILE A 33 -0.75 -2.74 22.18
C ILE A 33 0.43 -2.32 23.05
N HIS A 34 1.62 -2.17 22.44
CA HIS A 34 2.84 -1.69 23.08
C HIS A 34 3.58 -0.72 22.14
N PRO A 35 4.23 0.35 22.65
CA PRO A 35 4.90 1.35 21.81
C PRO A 35 5.95 0.79 20.84
N SER A 36 6.65 -0.30 21.21
CA SER A 36 7.66 -0.93 20.34
C SER A 36 7.09 -1.47 19.02
N GLN A 37 5.79 -1.76 18.97
CA GLN A 37 5.13 -2.30 17.77
C GLN A 37 4.86 -1.22 16.72
N VAL A 38 4.81 0.06 17.12
CA VAL A 38 4.43 1.17 16.23
C VAL A 38 5.39 1.31 15.04
N ALA A 39 6.69 1.23 15.30
CA ALA A 39 7.70 1.33 14.25
C ALA A 39 7.56 0.20 13.23
N VAL A 40 7.38 -1.04 13.70
CA VAL A 40 7.23 -2.23 12.84
C VAL A 40 5.92 -2.18 12.05
N ALA A 41 4.81 -1.76 12.66
CA ALA A 41 3.55 -1.59 11.96
C ALA A 41 3.66 -0.55 10.84
N ASN A 42 4.25 0.62 11.13
CA ASN A 42 4.44 1.67 10.13
C ASN A 42 5.36 1.21 9.00
N GLU A 43 6.48 0.55 9.31
CA GLU A 43 7.39 -0.04 8.32
C GLU A 43 6.65 -1.01 7.38
N VAL A 44 5.88 -1.94 7.94
CA VAL A 44 5.17 -2.96 7.15
C VAL A 44 4.07 -2.33 6.30
N PHE A 45 3.22 -1.47 6.84
CA PHE A 45 2.03 -0.98 6.14
C PHE A 45 2.26 0.26 5.27
N THR A 46 3.41 0.92 5.40
CA THR A 46 3.82 1.99 4.49
C THR A 46 4.23 1.42 3.13
N PRO A 47 3.77 1.98 2.00
CA PRO A 47 4.26 1.58 0.68
C PRO A 47 5.74 1.97 0.52
N SER A 48 6.50 1.20 -0.28
CA SER A 48 7.85 1.62 -0.65
C SER A 48 7.83 2.79 -1.64
N ASN A 49 8.95 3.51 -1.78
CA ASN A 49 9.09 4.55 -2.81
C ASN A 49 8.81 3.98 -4.21
N GLU A 50 9.33 2.80 -4.53
CA GLU A 50 9.07 2.15 -5.82
C GLU A 50 7.58 1.88 -6.07
N GLN A 51 6.83 1.48 -5.03
CA GLN A 51 5.39 1.29 -5.12
C GLN A 51 4.66 2.62 -5.32
N PHE A 52 5.12 3.68 -4.67
CA PHE A 52 4.59 5.03 -4.82
C PHE A 52 4.82 5.58 -6.23
N ASP A 53 6.05 5.53 -6.72
CA ASP A 53 6.44 5.99 -8.07
C ASP A 53 5.68 5.24 -9.16
N LEU A 54 5.54 3.92 -9.02
CA LEU A 54 4.75 3.11 -9.94
C LEU A 54 3.28 3.54 -9.92
N ALA A 55 2.70 3.79 -8.74
CA ALA A 55 1.33 4.25 -8.61
C ALA A 55 1.13 5.63 -9.26
N GLU A 56 2.09 6.55 -9.16
CA GLU A 56 2.03 7.85 -9.84
C GLU A 56 2.04 7.69 -11.36
N ARG A 57 2.96 6.87 -11.88
CA ARG A 57 3.03 6.55 -13.32
C ARG A 57 1.73 5.91 -13.80
N MET A 58 1.15 4.97 -13.05
CA MET A 58 -0.13 4.34 -13.38
C MET A 58 -1.26 5.36 -13.49
N LEU A 59 -1.38 6.30 -12.53
CA LEU A 59 -2.42 7.32 -12.55
C LEU A 59 -2.25 8.30 -13.71
N ALA A 60 -1.02 8.72 -14.00
CA ALA A 60 -0.72 9.59 -15.14
C ALA A 60 -1.08 8.92 -16.47
N THR A 61 -0.58 7.70 -16.70
CA THR A 61 -0.83 6.93 -17.93
C THR A 61 -2.32 6.60 -18.12
N TYR A 62 -3.04 6.26 -17.04
CA TYR A 62 -4.49 6.04 -17.14
C TYR A 62 -5.25 7.34 -17.44
N GLY A 63 -4.85 8.45 -16.83
CA GLY A 63 -5.44 9.77 -17.09
C GLY A 63 -5.33 10.18 -18.57
N GLU A 64 -4.17 9.96 -19.19
CA GLU A 64 -3.96 10.18 -20.63
C GLU A 64 -4.88 9.32 -21.49
N ALA A 65 -5.05 8.04 -21.13
CA ALA A 65 -5.93 7.13 -21.85
C ALA A 65 -7.40 7.56 -21.76
N VAL A 66 -7.87 7.95 -20.57
CA VAL A 66 -9.24 8.46 -20.36
C VAL A 66 -9.47 9.74 -21.16
N ALA A 67 -8.52 10.67 -21.17
CA ALA A 67 -8.60 11.89 -21.98
C ALA A 67 -8.69 11.59 -23.49
N ALA A 68 -8.10 10.49 -23.94
CA ALA A 68 -8.20 9.98 -25.31
C ALA A 68 -9.44 9.10 -25.56
N GLY A 69 -10.38 9.00 -24.61
CA GLY A 69 -11.61 8.21 -24.73
C GLY A 69 -11.42 6.69 -24.59
N LYS A 70 -10.31 6.23 -23.99
CA LYS A 70 -10.01 4.81 -23.76
C LYS A 70 -10.30 4.42 -22.31
N GLY A 71 -10.85 3.23 -22.11
CA GLY A 71 -11.14 2.68 -20.77
C GLY A 71 -10.00 1.90 -20.11
N ALA A 72 -8.86 1.77 -20.79
CA ALA A 72 -7.67 1.08 -20.28
C ALA A 72 -6.40 1.66 -20.93
N ALA A 73 -5.28 1.50 -20.24
CA ALA A 73 -3.95 1.89 -20.71
C ALA A 73 -2.96 0.72 -20.58
N SER A 74 -1.76 0.89 -21.13
CA SER A 74 -0.65 -0.05 -20.95
C SER A 74 0.54 0.70 -20.35
N LEU A 75 1.10 0.17 -19.26
CA LEU A 75 2.31 0.67 -18.63
C LEU A 75 3.26 -0.51 -18.42
N ASP A 76 4.49 -0.42 -18.95
CA ASP A 76 5.50 -1.47 -18.84
C ASP A 76 4.99 -2.88 -19.25
N GLY A 77 4.13 -2.93 -20.27
CA GLY A 77 3.52 -4.16 -20.77
C GLY A 77 2.36 -4.72 -19.93
N LYS A 78 1.92 -4.00 -18.89
CA LYS A 78 0.78 -4.38 -18.05
C LYS A 78 -0.42 -3.46 -18.31
N MET A 79 -1.60 -4.07 -18.35
CA MET A 79 -2.86 -3.33 -18.51
C MET A 79 -3.20 -2.58 -17.22
N ILE A 80 -3.58 -1.31 -17.38
CA ILE A 80 -4.11 -0.45 -16.31
C ILE A 80 -5.57 -0.16 -16.64
N ASP A 81 -6.46 -0.60 -15.77
CA ASP A 81 -7.90 -0.37 -15.85
C ASP A 81 -8.40 0.42 -14.63
N GLU A 82 -9.71 0.60 -14.52
CA GLU A 82 -10.33 1.34 -13.40
C GLU A 82 -10.06 0.71 -12.04
N ALA A 83 -9.92 -0.62 -11.95
CA ALA A 83 -9.58 -1.29 -10.70
C ALA A 83 -8.12 -1.01 -10.30
N SER A 84 -7.21 -1.08 -11.27
CA SER A 84 -5.80 -0.75 -11.12
C SER A 84 -5.61 0.71 -10.68
N ARG A 85 -6.37 1.64 -11.28
CA ARG A 85 -6.39 3.06 -10.91
C ARG A 85 -6.77 3.25 -9.44
N LYS A 86 -7.87 2.64 -8.98
CA LYS A 86 -8.32 2.73 -7.58
C LYS A 86 -7.31 2.16 -6.59
N MET A 87 -6.57 1.11 -6.98
CA MET A 87 -5.48 0.57 -6.15
C MET A 87 -4.31 1.57 -6.06
N ALA A 88 -3.91 2.16 -7.19
CA ALA A 88 -2.87 3.18 -7.22
C ALA A 88 -3.23 4.40 -6.35
N GLU A 89 -4.48 4.90 -6.41
CA GLU A 89 -4.94 5.99 -5.53
C GLU A 89 -4.77 5.69 -4.05
N LYS A 90 -5.05 4.45 -3.61
CA LYS A 90 -4.86 4.03 -2.22
C LYS A 90 -3.39 4.03 -1.82
N ILE A 91 -2.50 3.61 -2.72
CA ILE A 91 -1.05 3.64 -2.50
C ILE A 91 -0.57 5.08 -2.35
N ILE A 92 -0.98 5.97 -3.25
CA ILE A 92 -0.64 7.40 -3.19
C ILE A 92 -1.14 8.04 -1.90
N ALA A 93 -2.40 7.79 -1.52
CA ALA A 93 -2.96 8.33 -0.29
C ALA A 93 -2.16 7.90 0.96
N ARG A 94 -1.75 6.62 1.02
CA ARG A 94 -0.92 6.11 2.12
C ARG A 94 0.49 6.68 2.10
N GLY A 95 1.12 6.73 0.94
CA GLY A 95 2.46 7.28 0.79
C GLY A 95 2.52 8.74 1.22
N LYS A 96 1.58 9.57 0.75
CA LYS A 96 1.49 10.98 1.15
C LYS A 96 1.27 11.15 2.65
N ALA A 97 0.40 10.33 3.25
CA ALA A 97 0.20 10.35 4.71
C ALA A 97 1.45 9.94 5.49
N ALA A 98 2.31 9.10 4.90
CA ALA A 98 3.60 8.69 5.44
C ALA A 98 4.75 9.65 5.08
N GLY A 99 4.49 10.73 4.34
CA GLY A 99 5.49 11.71 3.93
C GLY A 99 6.27 11.39 2.66
N LEU A 100 5.82 10.42 1.85
CA LEU A 100 6.34 10.18 0.51
C LEU A 100 5.78 11.20 -0.48
N GLY A 101 6.61 11.65 -1.43
CA GLY A 101 6.23 12.58 -2.50
C GLY A 101 7.40 12.95 -3.39
#